data_AF-A0A151JAW1-F1
#
_entry.id   AF-A0A151JAW1-F1
#
_cell.length_a   1.000
_cell.length_b   1.000
_cell.length_c   1.000
_cell.angle_alpha   90.00
_cell.angle_beta   90.00
_cell.angle_gamma   90.00
#
_symmetry.space_group_name_H-M   'P 1'
#
loop_
_entity.id
_entity.type
_entity.pdbx_description
1 polymer ?
#
loop_
_entity_poly.entity_id
_entity_poly.type
_entity_poly.pdbx_seq_one_letter_code
_entity_poly.pdbx_strand_id
1 'polypeptide(L)'
;LWNKSETTLLLQTYNEYKDQFRNGKGTVKQYWEKIAKIMQEKGYEVTGVKCSTKFQSMKRTYKVFISHNKKGGNNRKEWDYLQIMQELFTDKPWIQPLSVAESHVNETEEKENILEERGKIQHFLYR
;
A
#
# COMPACT_ATOMS: atom_id res chain seq x y z
N LEU A 1 -19.23 5.81 2.65
CA LEU A 1 -18.48 5.80 1.36
C LEU A 1 -17.31 6.76 1.51
N TRP A 2 -16.12 6.43 0.99
CA TRP A 2 -14.94 7.29 1.12
C TRP A 2 -14.88 8.26 -0.06
N ASN A 3 -14.81 9.57 0.19
CA ASN A 3 -14.66 10.56 -0.87
C ASN A 3 -13.18 10.81 -1.22
N LYS A 4 -12.93 11.62 -2.26
CA LYS A 4 -11.57 11.91 -2.75
C LYS A 4 -10.74 12.65 -1.71
N SER A 5 -11.28 13.65 -1.05
CA SER A 5 -10.59 14.44 -0.02
C SER A 5 -10.22 13.59 1.19
N GLU A 6 -11.16 12.76 1.66
CA GLU A 6 -10.97 11.83 2.79
C GLU A 6 -9.90 10.78 2.47
N THR A 7 -9.95 10.19 1.26
CA THR A 7 -8.94 9.23 0.81
C THR A 7 -7.57 9.87 0.67
N THR A 8 -7.51 11.09 0.13
CA THR A 8 -6.26 11.85 -0.03
C THR A 8 -5.63 12.15 1.32
N LEU A 9 -6.43 12.66 2.27
CA LEU A 9 -5.98 12.93 3.63
C LEU A 9 -5.44 11.67 4.31
N LEU A 10 -6.16 10.55 4.22
CA LEU A 10 -5.70 9.28 4.79
C LEU A 10 -4.31 8.87 4.27
N LEU A 11 -4.09 8.97 2.96
CA LEU A 11 -2.81 8.59 2.35
C LEU A 11 -1.67 9.53 2.79
N GLN A 12 -1.94 10.83 2.85
CA GLN A 12 -0.98 11.83 3.30
C GLN A 12 -0.59 11.62 4.77
N THR A 13 -1.59 11.51 5.66
CA THR A 13 -1.34 11.26 7.07
C THR A 13 -0.63 9.92 7.28
N TYR A 14 -0.96 8.87 6.52
CA TYR A 14 -0.19 7.62 6.60
C TYR A 14 1.28 7.82 6.18
N ASN A 15 1.56 8.61 5.14
CA ASN A 15 2.92 8.90 4.68
C ASN A 15 3.77 9.54 5.79
N GLU A 16 3.19 10.50 6.52
CA GLU A 16 3.84 11.19 7.65
C GLU A 16 4.16 10.24 8.81
N TYR A 17 3.32 9.23 9.03
CA TYR A 17 3.47 8.29 10.15
C TYR A 17 4.14 6.97 9.77
N LYS A 18 4.45 6.74 8.48
CA LYS A 18 4.92 5.43 7.95
C LYS A 18 6.17 4.91 8.68
N ASP A 19 7.06 5.78 9.11
CA ASP A 19 8.27 5.40 9.84
C ASP A 19 7.98 4.99 11.28
N GLN A 20 6.92 5.52 11.91
CA GLN A 20 6.50 5.08 13.23
C GLN A 20 6.00 3.64 13.23
N PHE A 21 5.37 3.20 12.13
CA PHE A 21 4.99 1.79 11.94
C PHE A 21 6.22 0.86 11.86
N ARG A 22 7.38 1.38 11.45
CA ARG A 22 8.64 0.61 11.35
C ARG A 22 9.45 0.64 12.65
N ASN A 23 9.44 1.76 13.36
CA ASN A 23 10.30 2.02 14.51
C ASN A 23 9.91 1.27 15.80
N GLY A 24 8.83 0.47 15.80
CA GLY A 24 8.51 -0.46 16.89
C GLY A 24 8.09 0.15 18.23
N LYS A 25 8.09 1.49 18.39
CA LYS A 25 7.75 2.19 19.64
C LYS A 25 6.26 2.08 20.07
N GLY A 26 5.45 1.32 19.36
CA GLY A 26 4.02 1.19 19.58
C GLY A 26 3.40 0.13 18.67
N THR A 27 2.16 -0.24 18.96
CA THR A 27 1.42 -1.23 18.17
C THR A 27 0.86 -0.62 16.90
N VAL A 28 0.74 -1.43 15.84
CA VAL A 28 0.08 -1.05 14.58
C VAL A 28 -1.33 -0.50 14.83
N LYS A 29 -2.08 -1.10 15.76
CA LYS A 29 -3.40 -0.62 16.19
C LYS A 29 -3.35 0.82 16.71
N GLN A 30 -2.41 1.13 17.60
CA GLN A 30 -2.27 2.49 18.16
C GLN A 30 -1.96 3.53 17.08
N TYR A 31 -1.14 3.19 16.07
CA TYR A 31 -0.85 4.11 14.98
C TYR A 31 -2.06 4.34 14.07
N TRP A 32 -2.86 3.32 13.79
CA TRP A 32 -4.12 3.50 13.07
C TRP A 32 -5.13 4.35 13.85
N GLU A 33 -5.21 4.19 15.17
CA GLU A 33 -6.05 5.06 16.00
C GLU A 33 -5.54 6.51 16.01
N LYS A 34 -4.22 6.74 16.01
CA LYS A 34 -3.65 8.10 15.86
C LYS A 34 -4.04 8.74 14.52
N ILE A 35 -3.91 8.00 13.43
CA ILE A 35 -4.34 8.47 12.10
C ILE A 35 -5.84 8.79 12.11
N ALA A 36 -6.68 7.91 12.69
CA ALA A 36 -8.11 8.14 12.77
C ALA A 36 -8.46 9.41 13.56
N LYS A 37 -7.76 9.70 14.66
CA LYS A 37 -7.94 10.95 15.41
C LYS A 37 -7.66 12.19 14.56
N ILE A 38 -6.57 12.19 13.79
CA ILE A 38 -6.23 13.31 12.88
C ILE A 38 -7.33 13.49 11.83
N MET A 39 -7.88 12.40 11.31
CA MET A 39 -9.00 12.47 10.38
C MET A 39 -10.27 13.03 11.05
N GLN A 40 -10.55 12.65 12.29
CA GLN A 40 -11.68 13.18 13.07
C GLN A 40 -11.53 14.68 13.36
N GLU A 41 -10.33 15.16 13.64
CA GLU A 41 -10.03 16.60 13.81
C GLU A 41 -10.29 17.41 12.53
N LYS A 42 -10.24 16.76 11.36
CA LYS A 42 -10.60 17.34 10.06
C LYS A 42 -12.09 17.16 9.71
N GLY A 43 -12.90 16.64 10.64
CA GLY A 43 -14.35 16.48 10.50
C GLY A 43 -14.81 15.14 9.92
N TYR A 44 -13.94 14.13 9.83
CA TYR A 44 -14.30 12.81 9.27
C TYR A 44 -14.64 11.77 10.36
N GLU A 45 -15.78 11.10 10.23
CA GLU A 45 -16.24 10.07 11.18
C GLU A 45 -15.68 8.67 10.86
N VAL A 46 -14.39 8.48 11.18
CA VAL A 46 -13.64 7.24 10.92
C VAL A 46 -13.02 6.65 12.18
N THR A 47 -12.68 5.36 12.14
CA THR A 47 -11.96 4.63 13.20
C THR A 47 -10.64 4.09 12.67
N GLY A 48 -9.72 3.67 13.55
CA GLY A 48 -8.45 3.08 13.11
C GLY A 48 -8.64 1.86 12.19
N VAL A 49 -9.64 1.02 12.49
CA VAL A 49 -10.00 -0.14 11.66
C VAL A 49 -10.48 0.28 10.27
N LYS A 50 -11.34 1.32 10.18
CA LYS A 50 -11.81 1.86 8.89
C LYS A 50 -10.64 2.41 8.07
N CYS A 51 -9.73 3.17 8.71
CA CYS A 51 -8.54 3.74 8.08
C CYS A 51 -7.64 2.64 7.52
N SER A 52 -7.30 1.63 8.33
CA SER A 52 -6.49 0.49 7.92
C SER A 52 -7.12 -0.27 6.75
N THR A 53 -8.41 -0.58 6.84
CA THR A 53 -9.15 -1.31 5.79
C THR A 53 -9.12 -0.55 4.46
N LYS A 54 -9.39 0.76 4.50
CA LYS A 54 -9.32 1.62 3.32
C LYS A 54 -7.90 1.66 2.75
N PHE A 55 -6.89 1.83 3.60
CA PHE A 55 -5.50 1.87 3.16
C PHE A 55 -5.08 0.56 2.47
N GLN A 56 -5.45 -0.60 3.01
CA GLN A 56 -5.16 -1.90 2.39
C GLN A 56 -5.86 -2.06 1.04
N SER A 57 -7.11 -1.60 0.92
CA SER A 57 -7.83 -1.55 -0.35
C SER A 57 -7.08 -0.69 -1.38
N MET A 58 -6.67 0.52 -1.00
CA MET A 58 -5.89 1.43 -1.85
C MET A 58 -4.57 0.80 -2.31
N LYS A 59 -3.86 0.11 -1.41
CA LYS A 59 -2.62 -0.62 -1.74
C LYS A 59 -2.85 -1.74 -2.74
N ARG A 60 -3.95 -2.49 -2.64
CA ARG A 60 -4.31 -3.53 -3.62
C ARG A 60 -4.60 -2.92 -4.98
N THR A 61 -5.42 -1.88 -5.04
CA THR A 61 -5.75 -1.15 -6.28
C THR A 61 -4.48 -0.65 -6.97
N TYR A 62 -3.55 -0.10 -6.20
CA TYR A 62 -2.28 0.37 -6.73
C TYR A 62 -1.46 -0.75 -7.39
N LYS A 63 -1.33 -1.91 -6.73
CA LYS A 63 -0.63 -3.06 -7.33
C LYS A 63 -1.27 -3.52 -8.63
N VAL A 64 -2.60 -3.57 -8.68
CA VAL A 64 -3.35 -3.94 -9.90
C VAL A 64 -3.14 -2.89 -10.99
N PHE A 65 -3.16 -1.61 -10.64
CA PHE A 65 -2.94 -0.50 -11.57
C PHE A 65 -1.53 -0.54 -12.18
N ILE A 66 -0.48 -0.72 -11.38
CA ILE A 66 0.90 -0.85 -11.87
C ILE A 66 1.03 -2.09 -12.78
N SER A 67 0.48 -3.23 -12.36
CA SER A 67 0.51 -4.47 -13.16
C SER A 67 -0.17 -4.29 -14.53
N HIS A 68 -1.33 -3.63 -14.55
CA HIS A 68 -2.05 -3.33 -15.78
C HIS A 68 -1.25 -2.44 -16.74
N ASN A 69 -0.58 -1.41 -16.21
CA ASN A 69 0.22 -0.48 -17.01
C ASN A 69 1.60 -1.02 -17.41
N LYS A 70 2.11 -2.05 -16.73
CA LYS A 70 3.35 -2.75 -17.12
C LYS A 70 3.16 -3.68 -18.32
N LYS A 71 1.95 -4.20 -18.55
CA LYS A 71 1.67 -5.12 -19.65
C LYS A 71 1.62 -4.38 -20.99
N GLY A 72 2.53 -4.72 -21.90
CA GLY A 72 2.53 -4.20 -23.27
C GLY A 72 1.21 -4.51 -23.99
N GLY A 73 0.72 -3.55 -24.78
CA GLY A 73 -0.54 -3.67 -25.52
C GLY A 73 -1.80 -3.21 -24.77
N ASN A 74 -1.69 -2.84 -23.48
CA ASN A 74 -2.80 -2.21 -22.76
C ASN A 74 -2.86 -0.70 -23.00
N ASN A 75 -4.08 -0.14 -23.03
CA ASN A 75 -4.27 1.29 -22.89
C ASN A 75 -3.77 1.75 -21.52
N ARG A 76 -2.86 2.74 -21.52
CA ARG A 76 -2.38 3.35 -20.29
C ARG A 76 -3.56 3.97 -19.54
N LYS A 77 -3.66 3.63 -18.25
CA LYS A 77 -4.66 4.21 -17.35
C LYS A 77 -3.98 5.23 -16.46
N GLU A 78 -4.71 6.30 -16.16
CA GLU A 78 -4.35 7.27 -15.14
C GLU A 78 -5.12 6.96 -13.85
N TRP A 79 -4.55 7.37 -12.71
CA TRP A 79 -5.19 7.19 -11.41
C TRP A 79 -4.89 8.39 -10.52
N ASP A 80 -5.94 9.00 -9.98
CA ASP A 80 -5.85 10.22 -9.17
C ASP A 80 -4.87 10.11 -7.99
N TYR A 81 -4.67 8.91 -7.45
CA TYR A 81 -3.82 8.68 -6.29
C TYR A 81 -2.43 8.15 -6.65
N LEU A 82 -2.10 8.10 -7.95
CA LEU A 82 -0.84 7.52 -8.43
C LEU A 82 0.38 8.19 -7.80
N GLN A 83 0.44 9.53 -7.83
CA GLN A 83 1.60 10.27 -7.34
C GLN A 83 1.86 10.01 -5.85
N ILE A 84 0.83 10.15 -5.01
CA ILE A 84 0.95 9.92 -3.55
C ILE A 84 1.31 8.46 -3.27
N MET A 85 0.76 7.51 -4.04
CA MET A 85 1.08 6.10 -3.88
C MET A 85 2.49 5.75 -4.36
N GLN A 86 2.99 6.38 -5.42
CA GLN A 86 4.38 6.25 -5.83
C GLN A 86 5.28 6.72 -4.70
N GLU A 87 5.07 7.92 -4.17
CA GLU A 87 5.87 8.46 -3.06
C GLU A 87 5.91 7.51 -1.85
N LEU A 88 4.75 6.97 -1.46
CA LEU A 88 4.60 6.02 -0.35
C LEU A 88 5.40 4.73 -0.52
N PHE A 89 5.63 4.31 -1.76
CA PHE A 89 6.26 3.03 -2.07
C PHE A 89 7.49 3.14 -2.98
N THR A 90 8.10 4.32 -3.11
CA THR A 90 9.26 4.61 -3.98
C THR A 90 10.40 3.62 -3.76
N ASP A 91 10.66 3.24 -2.50
CA ASP A 91 11.76 2.34 -2.13
C ASP A 91 11.44 0.84 -2.33
N LYS A 92 10.34 0.50 -3.01
CA LYS A 92 9.96 -0.91 -3.20
C LYS A 92 10.34 -1.39 -4.60
N PRO A 93 11.15 -2.47 -4.72
CA PRO A 93 11.70 -2.93 -6.00
C PRO A 93 10.64 -3.38 -7.01
N TRP A 94 9.42 -3.71 -6.55
CA TRP A 94 8.30 -4.08 -7.42
C TRP A 94 7.56 -2.87 -8.04
N ILE A 95 8.06 -1.65 -7.87
CA ILE A 95 7.43 -0.39 -8.28
C ILE A 95 8.44 0.44 -9.06
N GLN A 96 8.94 -0.11 -10.15
CA GLN A 96 9.70 0.69 -11.09
C GLN A 96 8.73 1.42 -12.02
N PRO A 97 8.71 2.77 -12.02
CA PRO A 97 7.86 3.53 -12.91
C PRO A 97 8.30 3.33 -14.36
N LEU A 98 7.32 3.30 -15.25
CA LEU A 98 7.51 3.08 -16.68
C LEU A 98 8.04 4.34 -17.39
N SER A 99 9.26 4.80 -17.06
CA SER A 99 10.15 5.60 -17.92
C SER A 99 11.31 6.21 -17.12
N VAL A 100 12.45 5.53 -17.07
CA VAL A 100 13.77 6.08 -17.40
C VAL A 100 14.57 4.86 -17.87
N ALA A 101 15.19 4.95 -19.04
CA ALA A 101 16.16 3.97 -19.46
C ALA A 101 17.34 4.04 -18.48
N GLU A 102 17.34 3.19 -17.46
CA GLU A 102 18.48 3.01 -16.58
C GLU A 102 18.84 1.53 -16.56
N SER A 103 19.87 1.24 -17.33
CA SER A 103 20.50 -0.06 -17.45
C SER A 103 21.30 -0.37 -16.19
N HIS A 104 20.77 -1.19 -15.29
CA HIS A 104 21.57 -2.08 -14.44
C HIS A 104 20.69 -3.20 -13.86
N VAL A 105 21.11 -4.43 -14.12
CA VAL A 105 20.53 -5.71 -13.69
C VAL A 105 20.58 -5.88 -12.16
N ASN A 106 19.53 -6.48 -11.58
CA ASN A 106 19.63 -7.75 -10.84
C ASN A 106 18.23 -8.15 -10.33
N GLU A 107 17.59 -9.07 -11.08
CA GLU A 107 16.67 -10.02 -10.48
C GLU A 107 17.42 -10.86 -9.45
N THR A 108 16.79 -11.16 -8.31
CA THR A 108 16.59 -12.49 -7.69
C THR A 108 16.29 -12.28 -6.19
N GLU A 109 15.56 -13.22 -5.57
CA GLU A 109 15.31 -13.34 -4.11
C GLU A 109 14.12 -12.59 -3.47
N GLU A 110 12.88 -12.86 -3.92
CA GLU A 110 11.75 -12.79 -2.96
C GLU A 110 10.57 -13.71 -3.30
N LYS A 111 10.67 -14.51 -4.38
CA LYS A 111 9.58 -15.39 -4.83
C LYS A 111 9.45 -16.69 -4.04
N GLU A 112 10.47 -17.11 -3.29
CA GLU A 112 10.45 -18.39 -2.57
C GLU A 112 9.72 -18.33 -1.22
N ASN A 113 9.70 -17.18 -0.54
CA ASN A 113 9.15 -17.12 0.81
C ASN A 113 7.60 -17.05 0.85
N ILE A 114 6.95 -16.58 -0.21
CA ILE A 114 5.48 -16.41 -0.25
C ILE A 114 4.75 -17.71 -0.64
N LEU A 115 5.41 -18.60 -1.40
CA LEU A 115 4.84 -19.91 -1.75
C LEU A 115 4.92 -20.90 -0.57
N GLU A 116 6.02 -20.87 0.20
CA GLU A 116 6.23 -21.76 1.34
C GLU A 116 5.20 -21.53 2.46
N GLU A 117 4.88 -20.27 2.76
CA GLU A 117 3.90 -19.92 3.80
C GLU A 117 2.46 -20.30 3.41
N ARG A 118 2.13 -20.30 2.11
CA ARG A 118 0.80 -20.74 1.63
C ARG A 118 0.66 -22.26 1.63
N GLY A 119 1.76 -23.00 1.49
CA GLY A 119 1.77 -24.47 1.60
C GLY A 119 1.54 -24.97 3.04
N LYS A 120 2.10 -24.27 4.04
CA LYS A 120 1.97 -24.64 5.45
C LYS A 120 0.54 -24.52 5.99
N ILE A 121 -0.25 -23.54 5.51
CA ILE A 121 -1.63 -23.34 5.96
C ILE A 121 -2.57 -24.43 5.42
N GLN A 122 -2.29 -24.99 4.23
CA GLN A 122 -3.12 -26.05 3.64
C GLN A 122 -2.92 -27.41 4.35
N HIS A 123 -1.74 -27.68 4.91
CA HIS A 123 -1.46 -28.94 5.62
C HIS A 123 -2.14 -29.03 7.00
N PHE A 124 -2.50 -27.90 7.61
CA PHE A 124 -3.15 -27.88 8.93
C PHE A 124 -4.68 -27.99 8.91
N LEU A 125 -5.32 -27.83 7.74
CA LEU A 125 -6.78 -27.81 7.63
C LEU A 125 -7.38 -29.14 7.13
N TYR A 126 -6.57 -30.18 6.93
CA TYR A 126 -7.01 -31.46 6.37
C TYR A 126 -6.52 -32.68 7.16
N ARG A 127 -6.37 -32.56 8.48
CA ARG A 127 -6.20 -33.68 9.40
C ARG A 127 -7.39 -33.81 10.33
#